data_AF-A0A8S8Z3D5-F1
#
_entry.id   AF-A0A8S8Z3D5-F1
#
_cell.length_a   1.000
_cell.length_b   1.000
_cell.length_c   1.000
_cell.angle_alpha   90.00
_cell.angle_beta   90.00
_cell.angle_gamma   90.00
#
_symmetry.space_group_name_H-M   'P 1'
#
loop_
_entity.id
_entity.type
_entity.pdbx_description
1 polymer ?
#
loop_
_entity_poly.entity_id
_entity_poly.type
_entity_poly.pdbx_seq_one_letter_code
_entity_poly.pdbx_strand_id
1 'polypeptide(L)' 'MEKSTVVCPLAEQHLVEVMNRDSSAAEVMDPNDYRMVTVALPYDDDKQSSRLRIGFIDGAWLALPGAAGE' A
#
# COMPACT_ATOMS: atom_id res chain seq x y z
N MET A 1 16.92 -24.89 -4.39
CA MET A 1 16.39 -23.53 -4.58
C MET A 1 14.90 -23.66 -4.71
N GLU A 2 14.16 -23.20 -3.71
CA GLU A 2 12.71 -23.12 -3.77
C GLU A 2 12.32 -22.06 -4.81
N LYS A 3 11.26 -22.32 -5.57
CA LYS A 3 10.79 -21.40 -6.61
C LYS A 3 10.07 -20.25 -5.93
N SER A 4 10.69 -19.07 -5.91
CA SER A 4 10.04 -17.82 -5.49
C SER A 4 9.53 -17.07 -6.72
N THR A 5 8.33 -16.48 -6.60
CA THR A 5 7.75 -15.62 -7.64
C THR A 5 7.52 -14.24 -7.04
N VAL A 6 7.97 -13.22 -7.75
CA VAL A 6 7.72 -11.81 -7.38
C VAL A 6 6.32 -11.46 -7.85
N VAL A 7 5.46 -11.05 -6.91
CA VAL A 7 4.05 -10.72 -7.19
C VAL A 7 3.88 -9.24 -7.53
N CYS A 8 4.67 -8.34 -6.93
CA CYS A 8 4.64 -6.90 -7.18
C CYS A 8 6.06 -6.31 -7.06
N PRO A 9 6.75 -6.02 -8.18
CA PRO A 9 8.08 -5.41 -8.16
C PRO A 9 8.02 -3.96 -7.72
N LEU A 10 9.14 -3.41 -7.20
CA LEU A 10 9.20 -2.04 -6.68
C LEU A 10 8.73 -0.97 -7.68
N ALA A 11 8.98 -1.17 -8.98
CA ALA A 11 8.57 -0.25 -10.03
C ALA A 11 7.05 -0.14 -10.22
N GLU A 12 6.29 -1.12 -9.73
CA GLU A 12 4.81 -1.16 -9.76
C GLU A 12 4.20 -0.75 -8.42
N GLN A 13 5.04 -0.36 -7.45
CA GLN A 13 4.58 0.11 -6.14
C GLN A 13 4.42 1.63 -6.19
N HIS A 14 3.37 2.13 -5.54
CA HIS A 14 3.03 3.54 -5.53
C HIS A 14 3.09 4.07 -4.10
N LEU A 15 3.81 5.17 -3.90
CA LEU A 15 3.76 5.93 -2.65
C LEU A 15 2.63 6.94 -2.76
N VAL A 16 1.55 6.72 -2.02
CA VAL A 16 0.33 7.53 -2.07
C VAL A 16 0.12 8.28 -0.76
N GLU A 17 -0.62 9.39 -0.82
CA GLU A 17 -1.03 10.12 0.38
C GLU A 17 -2.22 9.46 1.05
N VAL A 18 -2.17 9.41 2.38
CA VAL A 18 -3.25 8.89 3.22
C VAL A 18 -4.27 10.00 3.45
N MET A 19 -5.47 9.80 2.93
CA MET A 19 -6.57 10.76 3.04
C MET A 19 -7.26 10.65 4.40
N ASN A 20 -7.39 9.42 4.88
CA ASN A 20 -7.97 9.10 6.18
C ASN A 20 -7.41 7.77 6.68
N ARG A 21 -7.37 7.58 8.01
CA ARG A 21 -6.83 6.37 8.63
C ARG A 21 -7.60 6.06 9.91
N ASP A 22 -7.99 4.81 10.06
CA ASP A 22 -8.53 4.24 11.29
C ASP A 22 -7.52 3.32 11.98
N SER A 23 -7.96 2.48 12.92
CA SER A 23 -7.09 1.57 13.65
C SER A 23 -6.49 0.43 12.80
N SER A 24 -7.08 0.14 11.63
CA SER A 24 -6.87 -1.06 10.82
C SER A 24 -6.83 -0.85 9.32
N ALA A 25 -7.36 0.26 8.80
CA ALA A 25 -7.35 0.59 7.38
C ALA A 25 -6.96 2.06 7.12
N ALA A 26 -6.58 2.32 5.87
CA ALA A 26 -6.35 3.66 5.34
C ALA A 26 -7.14 3.86 4.05
N GLU A 27 -7.68 5.06 3.88
CA GLU A 27 -8.28 5.52 2.64
C GLU A 27 -7.21 6.27 1.84
N VAL A 28 -6.99 5.84 0.60
CA VAL A 28 -6.01 6.41 -0.32
C VAL A 28 -6.64 6.64 -1.69
N MET A 29 -5.96 7.41 -2.53
CA MET A 29 -6.39 7.63 -3.91
C MET A 29 -5.74 6.59 -4.83
N ASP A 30 -6.56 5.91 -5.64
CA ASP A 30 -6.10 5.01 -6.70
C ASP A 30 -5.24 5.81 -7.71
N PRO A 31 -3.96 5.42 -7.96
CA PRO A 31 -3.08 6.15 -8.86
C PRO A 31 -3.46 6.03 -10.35
N ASN A 32 -4.30 5.07 -10.72
CA ASN A 32 -4.73 4.85 -12.11
C ASN A 32 -5.96 5.68 -12.48
N ASP A 33 -6.93 5.78 -11.57
CA ASP A 33 -8.24 6.37 -11.87
C ASP A 33 -8.73 7.43 -10.86
N TYR A 34 -7.94 7.70 -9.83
CA TYR A 34 -8.16 8.74 -8.82
C TYR A 34 -9.42 8.56 -7.95
N ARG A 35 -9.97 7.34 -7.89
CA ARG A 35 -11.02 7.01 -6.93
C ARG A 35 -10.46 6.77 -5.53
N MET A 36 -11.28 7.05 -4.52
CA MET A 36 -10.96 6.63 -3.16
C MET A 36 -11.07 5.11 -3.03
N VAL A 37 -10.04 4.49 -2.49
CA VAL A 37 -9.99 3.07 -2.17
C VAL A 37 -9.53 2.88 -0.73
N THR A 38 -10.07 1.87 -0.06
CA THR A 38 -9.67 1.51 1.30
C THR A 38 -8.72 0.32 1.24
N VAL A 39 -7.57 0.45 1.87
CA VAL A 39 -6.57 -0.62 2.00
C VAL A 39 -6.37 -0.98 3.47
N ALA A 40 -6.19 -2.26 3.76
CA ALA A 40 -5.78 -2.68 5.10
C ALA A 40 -4.38 -2.16 5.41
N LEU A 41 -4.14 -1.73 6.65
CA LEU A 41 -2.81 -1.29 7.07
C LEU A 41 -1.83 -2.47 7.07
N PRO A 42 -0.57 -2.26 6.63
CA PRO A 42 0.45 -3.28 6.76
C PRO A 42 0.77 -3.50 8.24
N TYR A 43 1.35 -4.66 8.57
CA TYR A 43 1.59 -5.04 9.96
C TYR A 43 2.59 -4.12 10.70
N ASP A 44 3.41 -3.39 9.95
CA ASP A 44 4.43 -2.45 10.43
C ASP A 44 4.02 -0.98 10.25
N ASP A 45 2.74 -0.68 10.00
CA ASP A 45 2.24 0.69 9.91
C ASP A 45 2.50 1.47 11.22
N ASP A 46 3.18 2.62 11.10
CA ASP A 46 3.53 3.50 12.21
C ASP A 46 2.37 4.39 12.70
N LYS A 47 1.23 4.33 11.99
CA LYS A 47 0.00 5.13 12.17
C LYS A 47 0.19 6.65 12.11
N GLN A 48 1.37 7.14 11.77
CA GLN A 48 1.76 8.55 11.83
C GLN A 48 2.16 9.09 10.47
N SER A 49 2.77 8.26 9.62
CA SER A 49 3.19 8.62 8.27
C SER A 49 1.99 9.08 7.44
N SER A 50 2.14 10.24 6.80
CA SER A 50 1.13 10.82 5.90
C SER A 50 1.07 10.12 4.54
N ARG A 51 1.97 9.16 4.30
CA ARG A 51 2.08 8.40 3.06
C ARG A 51 2.08 6.91 3.35
N LEU A 52 1.60 6.14 2.40
CA LEU A 52 1.52 4.69 2.44
C LEU A 52 1.97 4.12 1.10
N ARG A 53 2.73 3.03 1.11
CA ARG A 53 3.12 2.34 -0.11
C ARG A 53 2.06 1.29 -0.43
N ILE A 54 1.54 1.32 -1.66
CA ILE A 54 0.53 0.38 -2.14
C ILE A 54 0.99 -0.33 -3.41
N GLY A 55 0.46 -1.52 -3.65
CA GLY A 55 0.64 -2.28 -4.89
C GLY A 55 -0.66 -2.94 -5.32
N PHE A 56 -0.86 -3.11 -6.62
CA PHE A 56 -2.03 -3.79 -7.16
C PHE A 56 -1.74 -5.29 -7.27
N ILE A 57 -2.37 -6.09 -6.41
CA ILE A 57 -2.11 -7.53 -6.28
C ILE A 57 -3.45 -8.25 -6.31
N ASP A 58 -3.56 -9.25 -7.20
CA ASP A 58 -4.74 -10.10 -7.32
C ASP A 58 -6.07 -9.32 -7.49
N GLY A 59 -6.03 -8.23 -8.26
CA GLY A 59 -7.21 -7.42 -8.55
C GLY A 59 -7.58 -6.40 -7.46
N ALA A 60 -6.75 -6.25 -6.42
CA ALA A 60 -7.00 -5.32 -5.32
C ALA A 60 -5.76 -4.46 -5.02
N TRP A 61 -6.01 -3.23 -4.55
CA TRP A 61 -4.97 -2.42 -3.93
C TRP A 61 -4.68 -2.95 -2.52
N LEU A 62 -3.41 -3.24 -2.26
CA LEU A 62 -2.93 -3.66 -0.95
C LEU A 62 -1.84 -2.71 -0.48
N ALA A 63 -1.84 -2.39 0.81
CA ALA A 63 -0.72 -1.70 1.43
C ALA A 63 0.45 -2.66 1.62
N LEU A 64 1.66 -2.17 1.34
CA LEU A 64 2.88 -2.96 1.38
C LEU A 64 3.71 -2.59 2.61
N PRO A 65 4.24 -3.59 3.36
CA PRO A 65 5.11 -3.35 4.50
C PRO A 65 6.50 -2.85 4.07
N GLY A 66 7.27 -2.33 5.02
CA GLY A 66 8.66 -1.89 4.79
C GLY A 66 8.78 -0.54 4.10
N ALA A 67 7.70 0.25 4.08
CA ALA A 67 7.72 1.63 3.59
C ALA A 67 8.26 2.63 4.62
N ALA A 68 8.26 2.27 5.91
CA ALA A 68 8.81 3.08 6.99
C ALA A 68 10.35 3.03 6.98
N GLY A 69 11.00 3.73 6.03
CA GLY A 69 12.45 3.77 5.99
C GLY A 69 13.13 4.33 4.74
N GLU A 70 12.42 5.05 3.87
CA GLU A 70 13.02 5.72 2.70
C GLU A 70 13.05 7.25 2.85
#